data_AF-M5BI00-F1
#
_entry.id   AF-M5BI00-F1
#
_cell.length_a   1.000
_cell.length_b   1.000
_cell.length_c   1.000
_cell.angle_alpha   90.00
_cell.angle_beta   90.00
_cell.angle_gamma   90.00
#
_symmetry.space_group_name_H-M   'P 1'
#
loop_
_entity.id
_entity.type
_entity.pdbx_description
1 polymer ?
#
loop_
_entity_poly.entity_id
_entity_poly.type
_entity_poly.pdbx_seq_one_letter_code
_entity_poly.pdbx_strand_id
1 'polypeptide(L)'
;MAKLLVVHMLSWPSVEVLQALVLIAWSEFGSGRDSGLWMYSRMAVGMAMDLGLGFEATVQLAATESEREKVRLTWWSTLLIDRINSWGTGRPIAIADDQFDTALPAVSQENEDHTKPPSTSFVFGHLCRLVQLRGKLGDVLNNKVKRQGSLDLDETFELSQLQHQMTMFYQSLPPSLIFNIQNFRRYSCHNQAAVFLLLHAMFHSVITLLHRPSLLQNFTPDVTLPLATSIDLSRSSARSIVDMVILADEVDQQALLANPFLDLTVLTAARAFLAERETLSKPPPNMSAITVVLTRQWSEASLERCKVTLAKMSKYWGGVGCVRRILDQQSAGDLDFDVGEPTTGDSHISRELTSI
;
A
#
# COMPACT_ATOMS: atom_id res chain seq x y z
N MET A 1 -6.68 25.94 10.73
CA MET A 1 -6.03 26.28 12.02
C MET A 1 -4.75 25.48 12.25
N ALA A 2 -4.79 24.13 12.27
CA ALA A 2 -3.60 23.30 12.52
C ALA A 2 -2.38 23.61 11.62
N LYS A 3 -2.58 23.75 10.30
CA LYS A 3 -1.50 24.12 9.35
C LYS A 3 -0.82 25.45 9.66
N LEU A 4 -1.57 26.43 10.16
CA LEU A 4 -1.01 27.74 10.50
C LEU A 4 -0.13 27.65 11.74
N LEU A 5 -0.57 26.86 12.73
CA LEU A 5 0.16 26.66 13.97
C LEU A 5 1.46 25.87 13.76
N VAL A 6 1.44 24.86 12.89
CA VAL A 6 2.61 23.97 12.70
C VAL A 6 3.84 24.73 12.20
N VAL A 7 3.66 25.78 11.38
CA VAL A 7 4.76 26.57 10.80
C VAL A 7 5.62 27.21 11.89
N HIS A 8 5.00 27.74 12.94
CA HIS A 8 5.72 28.35 14.07
C HIS A 8 6.45 27.32 14.96
N MET A 9 6.03 26.06 14.89
CA MET A 9 6.58 24.97 15.70
C MET A 9 7.68 24.20 14.96
N LEU A 10 7.96 24.48 13.68
CA LEU A 10 8.95 23.73 12.90
C LEU A 10 10.38 23.86 13.44
N SER A 11 10.68 24.95 14.14
CA SER A 11 11.98 25.16 14.79
C SER A 11 12.08 24.52 16.19
N TRP A 12 11.02 23.82 16.63
CA TRP A 12 10.91 23.18 17.94
C TRP A 12 10.53 21.70 17.75
N PRO A 13 11.50 20.85 17.39
CA PRO A 13 11.27 19.43 17.16
C PRO A 13 10.63 18.77 18.38
N SER A 14 9.46 18.17 18.19
CA SER A 14 8.77 17.43 19.23
C SER A 14 7.94 16.29 18.62
N VAL A 15 7.68 15.25 19.40
CA VAL A 15 6.87 14.09 18.98
C VAL A 15 5.45 14.54 18.62
N GLU A 16 4.89 15.52 19.33
CA GLU A 16 3.56 16.07 19.09
C GLU A 16 3.49 16.83 17.75
N VAL A 17 4.50 17.65 17.44
CA VAL A 17 4.55 18.37 16.17
C VAL A 17 4.73 17.38 15.02
N LEU A 18 5.54 16.35 15.19
CA LEU A 18 5.70 15.26 14.24
C LEU A 18 4.36 14.55 13.97
N GLN A 19 3.64 14.16 15.03
CA GLN A 19 2.32 13.53 14.90
C GLN A 19 1.31 14.46 14.23
N ALA A 20 1.34 15.77 14.52
CA ALA A 20 0.51 16.75 13.86
C ALA A 20 0.83 16.87 12.36
N LEU A 21 2.11 16.84 11.97
CA LEU A 21 2.53 16.84 10.56
C LEU A 21 1.99 15.61 9.82
N VAL A 22 2.06 14.42 10.43
CA VAL A 22 1.46 13.21 9.87
C VAL A 22 -0.05 13.40 9.67
N LEU A 23 -0.78 13.85 10.69
CA LEU A 23 -2.23 14.07 10.58
C LEU A 23 -2.61 15.14 9.53
N ILE A 24 -1.81 16.20 9.40
CA ILE A 24 -2.00 17.21 8.35
C ILE A 24 -1.79 16.57 6.98
N ALA A 25 -0.76 15.72 6.81
CA ALA A 25 -0.51 15.02 5.55
C ALA A 25 -1.72 14.14 5.14
N TRP A 26 -2.32 13.43 6.09
CA TRP A 26 -3.57 12.69 5.88
C TRP A 26 -4.74 13.61 5.50
N SER A 27 -4.87 14.77 6.14
CA SER A 27 -5.90 15.77 5.80
C SER A 27 -5.73 16.34 4.39
N GLU A 28 -4.48 16.51 3.92
CA GLU A 28 -4.19 16.91 2.55
C GLU A 28 -4.63 15.87 1.54
N PHE A 29 -4.28 14.60 1.78
CA PHE A 29 -4.75 13.50 0.95
C PHE A 29 -6.28 13.40 0.95
N GLY A 30 -6.91 13.55 2.13
CA GLY A 30 -8.37 13.60 2.28
C GLY A 30 -9.02 14.71 1.44
N SER A 31 -8.31 15.80 1.22
CA SER A 31 -8.78 16.92 0.41
C SER A 31 -8.36 16.85 -1.07
N GLY A 32 -7.72 15.77 -1.51
CA GLY A 32 -7.22 15.63 -2.88
C GLY A 32 -6.00 16.49 -3.22
N ARG A 33 -5.23 16.91 -2.22
CA ARG A 33 -4.01 17.71 -2.40
C ARG A 33 -2.76 16.84 -2.27
N ASP A 34 -2.42 16.09 -3.32
CA ASP A 34 -1.31 15.12 -3.31
C ASP A 34 0.06 15.77 -3.05
N SER A 35 0.29 16.98 -3.57
CA SER A 35 1.49 17.76 -3.25
C SER A 35 1.56 18.14 -1.77
N GLY A 36 0.40 18.41 -1.15
CA GLY A 36 0.29 18.66 0.29
C GLY A 36 0.63 17.41 1.10
N LEU A 37 0.06 16.25 0.76
CA LEU A 37 0.41 14.97 1.39
C LEU A 37 1.93 14.78 1.38
N TRP A 38 2.54 14.92 0.21
CA TRP A 38 3.98 14.76 0.06
C TRP A 38 4.79 15.74 0.91
N MET A 39 4.53 17.04 0.84
CA MET A 39 5.29 18.04 1.58
C MET A 39 5.21 17.81 3.09
N TYR A 40 4.01 17.61 3.64
CA TYR A 40 3.87 17.39 5.09
C TYR A 40 4.42 16.03 5.54
N SER A 41 4.32 14.97 4.71
CA SER A 41 5.01 13.70 4.97
C SER A 41 6.52 13.88 5.03
N ARG A 42 7.12 14.65 4.10
CA ARG A 42 8.57 14.91 4.11
C ARG A 42 9.02 15.74 5.30
N MET A 43 8.20 16.71 5.73
CA MET A 43 8.46 17.46 6.96
C MET A 43 8.40 16.56 8.20
N ALA A 44 7.42 15.64 8.26
CA ALA A 44 7.34 14.65 9.32
C ALA A 44 8.59 13.76 9.33
N VAL A 45 9.03 13.25 8.17
CA VAL A 45 10.26 12.46 8.09
C VAL A 45 11.47 13.25 8.60
N GLY A 46 11.66 14.50 8.15
CA GLY A 46 12.77 15.34 8.58
C GLY A 46 12.77 15.56 10.11
N MET A 47 11.61 15.81 10.69
CA MET A 47 11.48 15.99 12.15
C MET A 47 11.72 14.68 12.91
N ALA A 48 11.28 13.53 12.40
CA ALA A 48 11.53 12.23 13.01
C ALA A 48 13.04 11.88 13.02
N MET A 49 13.77 12.27 11.96
CA MET A 49 15.22 12.12 11.88
C MET A 49 15.94 13.03 12.88
N ASP A 50 15.53 14.29 12.96
CA ASP A 50 16.11 15.27 13.88
C ASP A 50 15.92 14.87 15.36
N LEU A 51 14.75 14.32 15.68
CA LEU A 51 14.47 13.72 16.99
C LEU A 51 15.22 12.39 17.23
N GLY A 52 15.87 11.81 16.22
CA GLY A 52 16.60 10.56 16.33
C GLY A 52 15.71 9.32 16.52
N LEU A 53 14.42 9.37 16.15
CA LEU A 53 13.46 8.29 16.43
C LEU A 53 13.71 7.00 15.62
N GLY A 54 14.61 7.06 14.64
CA GLY A 54 15.08 5.91 13.87
C GLY A 54 16.14 5.06 14.59
N PHE A 55 16.57 5.47 15.78
CA PHE A 55 17.53 4.72 16.57
C PHE A 55 16.91 4.15 17.84
N GLU A 56 17.06 2.85 18.05
CA GLU A 56 16.54 2.14 19.22
C GLU A 56 17.16 2.72 20.50
N ALA A 57 18.42 3.19 20.46
CA ALA A 57 19.04 3.92 21.56
C ALA A 57 18.22 5.14 22.01
N THR A 58 17.64 5.89 21.08
CA THR A 58 16.75 7.03 21.36
C THR A 58 15.44 6.56 21.98
N VAL A 59 14.86 5.47 21.45
CA VAL A 59 13.64 4.86 22.02
C VAL A 59 13.88 4.52 23.49
N GLN A 60 15.02 3.92 23.83
CA GLN A 60 15.36 3.52 25.20
C GLN A 60 15.52 4.69 26.19
N LEU A 61 15.61 5.95 25.72
CA LEU A 61 15.60 7.13 26.59
C LEU A 61 14.22 7.39 27.21
N ALA A 62 13.13 6.87 26.61
CA ALA A 62 11.80 6.99 27.17
C ALA A 62 11.67 6.14 28.45
N ALA A 63 11.05 6.71 29.48
CA ALA A 63 11.06 6.15 30.83
C ALA A 63 10.26 4.84 30.94
N THR A 64 9.11 4.78 30.27
CA THR A 64 8.17 3.66 30.36
C THR A 64 8.06 2.89 29.04
N GLU A 65 7.67 1.61 29.10
CA GLU A 65 7.44 0.82 27.88
C GLU A 65 6.30 1.41 27.03
N SER A 66 5.30 2.01 27.66
CA SER A 66 4.21 2.70 26.94
C SER A 66 4.74 3.88 26.14
N GLU A 67 5.67 4.66 26.67
CA GLU A 67 6.29 5.77 25.94
C GLU A 67 7.21 5.26 24.84
N ARG A 68 8.01 4.21 25.10
CA ARG A 68 8.83 3.54 24.08
C ARG A 68 7.98 3.07 22.90
N GLU A 69 6.86 2.43 23.17
CA GLU A 69 5.93 1.99 22.14
C GLU A 69 5.32 3.17 21.37
N LYS A 70 4.96 4.28 22.03
CA LYS A 70 4.51 5.49 21.33
C LYS A 70 5.56 6.05 20.39
N VAL A 71 6.84 6.02 20.78
CA VAL A 71 7.94 6.46 19.91
C VAL A 71 8.06 5.53 18.69
N ARG A 72 8.07 4.21 18.89
CA ARG A 72 8.11 3.22 17.80
C ARG A 72 6.91 3.40 16.85
N LEU A 73 5.70 3.54 17.38
CA LEU A 73 4.50 3.79 16.59
C LEU A 73 4.60 5.09 15.78
N THR A 74 5.14 6.15 16.36
CA THR A 74 5.30 7.44 15.67
C THR A 74 6.33 7.34 14.53
N TRP A 75 7.47 6.71 14.79
CA TRP A 75 8.48 6.42 13.78
C TRP A 75 7.91 5.62 12.61
N TRP A 76 7.29 4.48 12.90
CA TRP A 76 6.76 3.58 11.89
C TRP A 76 5.55 4.15 11.14
N SER A 77 4.71 4.95 11.78
CA SER A 77 3.63 5.69 11.10
C SER A 77 4.18 6.68 10.08
N THR A 78 5.29 7.34 10.42
CA THR A 78 5.98 8.30 9.55
C THR A 78 6.64 7.60 8.35
N LEU A 79 7.27 6.45 8.57
CA LEU A 79 7.82 5.65 7.47
C LEU A 79 6.72 5.07 6.57
N LEU A 80 5.62 4.59 7.14
CA LEU A 80 4.54 3.96 6.39
C LEU A 80 3.87 4.94 5.42
N ILE A 81 3.61 6.18 5.84
CA ILE A 81 3.06 7.20 4.95
C ILE A 81 4.03 7.57 3.82
N ASP A 82 5.33 7.70 4.11
CA ASP A 82 6.35 8.00 3.10
C ASP A 82 6.45 6.89 2.05
N ARG A 83 6.48 5.63 2.49
CA ARG A 83 6.59 4.46 1.62
C ARG A 83 5.36 4.26 0.76
N ILE A 84 4.16 4.28 1.34
CA ILE A 84 2.93 4.07 0.58
C ILE A 84 2.73 5.18 -0.46
N ASN A 85 3.02 6.44 -0.08
CA ASN A 85 2.93 7.56 -1.02
C ASN A 85 3.94 7.43 -2.17
N SER A 86 5.18 7.03 -1.85
CA SER A 86 6.23 6.75 -2.85
C SER A 86 5.78 5.68 -3.85
N TRP A 87 5.08 4.64 -3.39
CA TRP A 87 4.57 3.59 -4.26
C TRP A 87 3.45 4.03 -5.21
N GLY A 88 2.54 4.87 -4.74
CA GLY A 88 1.42 5.35 -5.54
C GLY A 88 1.85 6.36 -6.61
N THR A 89 2.95 7.09 -6.36
CA THR A 89 3.40 8.21 -7.19
C THR A 89 4.69 7.95 -7.97
N GLY A 90 5.42 6.86 -7.66
CA GLY A 90 6.75 6.57 -8.21
C GLY A 90 7.88 7.44 -7.63
N ARG A 91 7.59 8.29 -6.64
CA ARG A 91 8.60 9.12 -5.97
C ARG A 91 9.57 8.25 -5.14
N PRO A 92 10.83 8.69 -4.94
CA PRO A 92 11.77 7.96 -4.10
C PRO A 92 11.37 8.04 -2.62
N ILE A 93 11.57 6.93 -1.89
CA ILE A 93 11.43 6.90 -0.43
C ILE A 93 12.45 7.83 0.23
N ALA A 94 12.13 8.34 1.42
CA ALA A 94 13.00 9.24 2.17
C ALA A 94 14.15 8.51 2.87
N ILE A 95 13.86 7.36 3.46
CA ILE A 95 14.75 6.62 4.35
C ILE A 95 14.75 5.15 3.94
N ALA A 96 15.93 4.63 3.60
CA ALA A 96 16.15 3.23 3.28
C ALA A 96 16.13 2.34 4.54
N ASP A 97 15.86 1.04 4.37
CA ASP A 97 15.76 0.08 5.48
C ASP A 97 17.07 -0.13 6.27
N ASP A 98 18.23 0.29 5.73
CA ASP A 98 19.55 0.18 6.36
C ASP A 98 19.98 1.43 7.15
N GLN A 99 19.14 2.47 7.17
CA GLN A 99 19.44 3.76 7.81
C GLN A 99 18.86 3.92 9.22
N PHE A 100 18.19 2.89 9.75
CA PHE A 100 17.54 2.91 11.07
C PHE A 100 17.56 1.51 11.70
N ASP A 101 17.47 1.44 13.02
CA ASP A 101 17.44 0.18 13.79
C ASP A 101 16.25 0.08 14.78
N THR A 102 15.35 1.07 14.78
CA THR A 102 14.13 1.05 15.59
C THR A 102 13.31 -0.21 15.35
N ALA A 103 13.05 -0.96 16.43
CA ALA A 103 12.31 -2.21 16.37
C ALA A 103 10.86 -2.01 15.88
N LEU A 104 10.26 -3.05 15.30
CA LEU A 104 8.85 -3.03 14.93
C LEU A 104 7.96 -2.85 16.18
N PRO A 105 6.82 -2.16 16.07
CA PRO A 105 5.85 -2.01 17.17
C PRO A 105 5.39 -3.38 17.70
N ALA A 106 5.07 -3.42 18.99
CA ALA A 106 4.94 -4.62 19.83
C ALA A 106 4.45 -5.88 19.08
N VAL A 107 5.39 -6.78 18.80
CA VAL A 107 5.13 -8.14 18.26
C VAL A 107 4.84 -9.14 19.39
N SER A 108 4.67 -8.68 20.64
CA SER A 108 4.31 -9.55 21.77
C SER A 108 2.80 -9.72 21.88
N GLN A 109 2.34 -10.98 21.94
CA GLN A 109 0.94 -11.32 22.24
C GLN A 109 0.68 -11.17 23.74
N GLU A 110 0.68 -9.94 24.27
CA GLU A 110 0.53 -9.72 25.72
C GLU A 110 -0.92 -9.82 26.23
N ASN A 111 -1.84 -10.45 25.50
CA ASN A 111 -3.21 -10.66 25.98
C ASN A 111 -3.73 -12.05 25.60
N GLU A 112 -3.73 -12.97 26.56
CA GLU A 112 -4.36 -14.31 26.48
C GLU A 112 -5.90 -14.26 26.44
N ASP A 113 -6.51 -13.07 26.41
CA ASP A 113 -7.96 -12.92 26.24
C ASP A 113 -8.36 -13.21 24.78
N HIS A 114 -8.63 -14.49 24.50
CA HIS A 114 -9.08 -14.94 23.19
C HIS A 114 -10.42 -14.33 22.72
N THR A 115 -11.16 -13.61 23.57
CA THR A 115 -12.37 -12.90 23.17
C THR A 115 -12.08 -11.60 22.41
N LYS A 116 -10.88 -11.02 22.62
CA LYS A 116 -10.48 -9.74 21.99
C LYS A 116 -9.46 -9.96 20.88
N PRO A 117 -9.50 -9.18 19.79
CA PRO A 117 -8.42 -9.20 18.81
C PRO A 117 -7.09 -8.79 19.46
N PRO A 118 -5.94 -9.27 18.93
CA PRO A 118 -4.65 -8.64 19.19
C PRO A 118 -4.72 -7.11 19.10
N SER A 119 -3.87 -6.42 19.83
CA SER A 119 -3.86 -4.96 19.85
C SER A 119 -3.61 -4.37 18.45
N THR A 120 -4.07 -3.13 18.24
CA THR A 120 -3.80 -2.40 17.00
C THR A 120 -2.30 -2.32 16.71
N SER A 121 -1.45 -2.10 17.72
CA SER A 121 0.01 -2.09 17.59
C SER A 121 0.55 -3.40 17.03
N PHE A 122 0.03 -4.54 17.50
CA PHE A 122 0.44 -5.86 17.04
C PHE A 122 0.15 -6.05 15.55
N VAL A 123 -1.07 -5.72 15.11
CA VAL A 123 -1.45 -5.79 13.68
C VAL A 123 -0.60 -4.81 12.86
N PHE A 124 -0.38 -3.61 13.40
CA PHE A 124 0.42 -2.57 12.76
C PHE A 124 1.89 -2.97 12.60
N GLY A 125 2.49 -3.68 13.56
CA GLY A 125 3.84 -4.24 13.43
C GLY A 125 3.96 -5.21 12.26
N HIS A 126 2.98 -6.10 12.09
CA HIS A 126 2.92 -6.98 10.91
C HIS A 126 2.73 -6.20 9.60
N LEU A 127 1.90 -5.15 9.60
CA LEU A 127 1.73 -4.27 8.45
C LEU A 127 3.04 -3.55 8.08
N CYS A 128 3.77 -3.04 9.07
CA CYS A 128 5.08 -2.42 8.86
C CYS A 128 6.07 -3.40 8.24
N ARG A 129 6.13 -4.63 8.76
CA ARG A 129 6.98 -5.69 8.18
C ARG A 129 6.62 -5.99 6.73
N LEU A 130 5.34 -6.09 6.42
CA LEU A 130 4.85 -6.30 5.06
C LEU A 130 5.24 -5.13 4.14
N VAL A 131 5.15 -3.90 4.64
CA VAL A 131 5.54 -2.69 3.92
C VAL A 131 7.05 -2.69 3.60
N GLN A 132 7.90 -3.16 4.51
CA GLN A 132 9.33 -3.36 4.23
C GLN A 132 9.55 -4.40 3.12
N LEU A 133 8.88 -5.55 3.19
CA LEU A 133 8.99 -6.60 2.15
C LEU A 133 8.54 -6.08 0.78
N ARG A 134 7.47 -5.27 0.72
CA ARG A 134 7.07 -4.62 -0.52
C ARG A 134 8.10 -3.60 -1.02
N GLY A 135 8.80 -2.90 -0.14
CA GLY A 135 9.89 -1.98 -0.52
C GLY A 135 10.94 -2.68 -1.40
N LYS A 136 11.35 -3.88 -0.99
CA LYS A 136 12.30 -4.72 -1.75
C LYS A 136 11.83 -5.05 -3.17
N LEU A 137 10.51 -5.18 -3.39
CA LEU A 137 9.97 -5.37 -4.74
C LEU A 137 10.28 -4.14 -5.62
N GLY A 138 10.10 -2.94 -5.07
CA GLY A 138 10.46 -1.70 -5.76
C GLY A 138 11.96 -1.64 -6.08
N ASP A 139 12.81 -2.02 -5.14
CA ASP A 139 14.27 -2.02 -5.33
C ASP A 139 14.69 -2.99 -6.44
N VAL A 140 14.15 -4.21 -6.46
CA VAL A 140 14.43 -5.22 -7.49
C VAL A 140 13.98 -4.74 -8.87
N LEU A 141 12.77 -4.18 -8.97
CA LEU A 141 12.22 -3.70 -10.26
C LEU A 141 12.94 -2.43 -10.78
N ASN A 142 13.37 -1.53 -9.88
CA ASN A 142 14.01 -0.27 -10.26
C ASN A 142 15.53 -0.40 -10.48
N ASN A 143 16.19 -1.40 -9.90
CA ASN A 143 17.64 -1.60 -10.04
C ASN A 143 18.10 -1.93 -11.47
N LYS A 144 17.19 -2.24 -12.40
CA LYS A 144 17.48 -2.35 -13.83
C LYS A 144 18.06 -1.09 -14.45
N VAL A 145 17.63 0.09 -13.99
CA VAL A 145 18.14 1.38 -14.50
C VAL A 145 19.60 1.59 -14.09
N LYS A 146 19.99 1.11 -12.90
CA LYS A 146 21.36 1.20 -12.38
C LYS A 146 22.29 0.10 -12.89
N ARG A 147 21.76 -1.11 -13.14
CA ARG A 147 22.53 -2.29 -13.59
C ARG A 147 22.56 -2.39 -15.11
N GLN A 148 23.05 -1.36 -15.82
CA GLN A 148 23.39 -1.54 -17.23
C GLN A 148 24.57 -2.52 -17.34
N GLY A 149 24.29 -3.79 -17.70
CA GLY A 149 25.30 -4.71 -18.24
C GLY A 149 25.56 -6.05 -17.53
N SER A 150 24.79 -6.49 -16.53
CA SER A 150 25.07 -7.79 -15.87
C SER A 150 23.82 -8.57 -15.43
N LEU A 151 23.58 -9.69 -16.15
CA LEU A 151 22.88 -10.93 -15.77
C LEU A 151 21.42 -10.84 -15.26
N ASP A 152 20.48 -11.08 -16.18
CA ASP A 152 19.04 -11.35 -16.00
C ASP A 152 18.70 -12.45 -14.94
N LEU A 153 19.68 -13.29 -14.61
CA LEU A 153 19.56 -14.38 -13.64
C LEU A 153 19.48 -13.89 -12.18
N ASP A 154 20.08 -12.74 -11.86
CA ASP A 154 20.11 -12.18 -10.51
C ASP A 154 18.73 -11.66 -10.09
N GLU A 155 18.03 -10.97 -11.00
CA GLU A 155 16.67 -10.45 -10.75
C GLU A 155 15.65 -11.56 -10.53
N THR A 156 15.69 -12.61 -11.37
CA THR A 156 14.77 -13.76 -11.24
C THR A 156 14.97 -14.47 -9.89
N PHE A 157 16.21 -14.54 -9.43
CA PHE A 157 16.55 -15.09 -8.12
C PHE A 157 16.07 -14.16 -6.98
N GLU A 158 16.32 -12.84 -7.06
CA GLU A 158 15.85 -11.86 -6.08
C GLU A 158 14.31 -11.87 -5.95
N LEU A 159 13.59 -11.93 -7.07
CA LEU A 159 12.12 -12.06 -7.09
C LEU A 159 11.63 -13.37 -6.46
N SER A 160 12.29 -14.49 -6.77
CA SER A 160 11.97 -15.79 -6.19
C SER A 160 12.22 -15.82 -4.69
N GLN A 161 13.33 -15.20 -4.24
CA GLN A 161 13.64 -15.06 -2.82
C GLN A 161 12.60 -14.19 -2.10
N LEU A 162 12.19 -13.08 -2.71
CA LEU A 162 11.17 -12.21 -2.15
C LEU A 162 9.80 -12.91 -2.10
N GLN A 163 9.44 -13.68 -3.12
CA GLN A 163 8.25 -14.53 -3.11
C GLN A 163 8.27 -15.49 -1.92
N HIS A 164 9.39 -16.20 -1.70
CA HIS A 164 9.54 -17.09 -0.56
C HIS A 164 9.39 -16.35 0.78
N GLN A 165 10.05 -15.20 0.95
CA GLN A 165 9.93 -14.37 2.17
C GLN A 165 8.49 -13.95 2.44
N MET A 166 7.75 -13.55 1.40
CA MET A 166 6.34 -13.17 1.50
C MET A 166 5.45 -14.35 1.91
N THR A 167 5.64 -15.52 1.29
CA THR A 167 4.90 -16.73 1.66
C THR A 167 5.17 -17.15 3.10
N MET A 168 6.43 -17.17 3.52
CA MET A 168 6.81 -17.52 4.89
C MET A 168 6.24 -16.55 5.91
N PHE A 169 6.29 -15.24 5.61
CA PHE A 169 5.67 -14.22 6.46
C PHE A 169 4.18 -14.49 6.67
N TYR A 170 3.42 -14.73 5.60
CA TYR A 170 1.98 -14.93 5.69
C TYR A 170 1.59 -16.25 6.37
N GLN A 171 2.36 -17.31 6.14
CA GLN A 171 2.17 -18.59 6.82
C GLN A 171 2.51 -18.53 8.31
N SER A 172 3.41 -17.63 8.71
CA SER A 172 3.80 -17.44 10.12
C SER A 172 2.80 -16.59 10.92
N LEU A 173 1.75 -16.05 10.30
CA LEU A 173 0.74 -15.26 11.00
C LEU A 173 0.06 -16.12 12.08
N PRO A 174 -0.12 -15.60 13.30
CA PRO A 174 -0.83 -16.33 14.35
C PRO A 174 -2.29 -16.56 13.96
N PRO A 175 -2.97 -17.58 14.53
CA PRO A 175 -4.36 -17.91 14.20
C PRO A 175 -5.34 -16.73 14.34
N SER A 176 -5.09 -15.84 15.29
CA SER A 176 -5.88 -14.62 15.51
C SER A 176 -5.73 -13.57 14.40
N LEU A 177 -4.65 -13.62 13.61
CA LEU A 177 -4.40 -12.75 12.47
C LEU A 177 -4.72 -13.39 11.12
N ILE A 178 -5.25 -14.61 11.07
CA ILE A 178 -5.66 -15.20 9.79
C ILE A 178 -6.92 -14.51 9.28
N PHE A 179 -6.96 -14.10 8.02
CA PHE A 179 -8.17 -13.54 7.43
C PHE A 179 -9.25 -14.62 7.29
N ASN A 180 -10.33 -14.45 8.04
CA ASN A 180 -11.57 -15.22 7.92
C ASN A 180 -12.72 -14.39 8.51
N ILE A 181 -13.96 -14.81 8.26
CA ILE A 181 -15.15 -14.07 8.72
C ILE A 181 -15.24 -13.94 10.25
N GLN A 182 -14.75 -14.93 11.01
CA GLN A 182 -14.81 -14.93 12.47
C GLN A 182 -13.85 -13.87 13.03
N ASN A 183 -12.60 -13.89 12.59
CA ASN A 183 -11.60 -12.89 12.96
C ASN A 183 -12.02 -11.50 12.48
N PHE A 184 -12.48 -11.35 11.23
CA PHE A 184 -12.91 -10.05 10.71
C PHE A 184 -14.01 -9.42 11.57
N ARG A 185 -15.05 -10.19 11.94
CA ARG A 185 -16.10 -9.73 12.86
C ARG A 185 -15.54 -9.36 14.24
N ARG A 186 -14.62 -10.16 14.77
CA ARG A 186 -13.95 -9.88 16.05
C ARG A 186 -13.19 -8.54 16.01
N TYR A 187 -12.44 -8.28 14.94
CA TYR A 187 -11.75 -7.00 14.72
C TYR A 187 -12.72 -5.84 14.54
N SER A 188 -13.83 -6.05 13.82
CA SER A 188 -14.87 -5.04 13.60
C SER A 188 -15.56 -4.61 14.91
N CYS A 189 -15.94 -5.57 15.75
CA CYS A 189 -16.53 -5.29 17.07
C CYS A 189 -15.63 -4.44 18.00
N HIS A 190 -14.34 -4.34 17.70
CA HIS A 190 -13.35 -3.58 18.48
C HIS A 190 -12.79 -2.37 17.71
N ASN A 191 -13.42 -1.95 16.61
CA ASN A 191 -12.99 -0.81 15.77
C ASN A 191 -11.55 -0.96 15.20
N GLN A 192 -11.14 -2.19 14.88
CA GLN A 192 -9.81 -2.49 14.34
C GLN A 192 -9.86 -3.17 12.96
N ALA A 193 -11.05 -3.31 12.35
CA ALA A 193 -11.21 -3.99 11.07
C ALA A 193 -10.45 -3.32 9.92
N ALA A 194 -10.25 -2.00 9.94
CA ALA A 194 -9.57 -1.28 8.88
C ALA A 194 -8.09 -1.68 8.73
N VAL A 195 -7.32 -1.70 9.83
CA VAL A 195 -5.90 -2.10 9.80
C VAL A 195 -5.75 -3.60 9.51
N PHE A 196 -6.68 -4.40 10.02
CA PHE A 196 -6.74 -5.84 9.75
C PHE A 196 -6.98 -6.11 8.26
N LEU A 197 -7.98 -5.46 7.65
CA LEU A 197 -8.25 -5.55 6.22
C LEU A 197 -7.05 -5.11 5.38
N LEU A 198 -6.45 -3.97 5.73
CA LEU A 198 -5.31 -3.43 4.99
C LEU A 198 -4.12 -4.39 4.98
N LEU A 199 -3.81 -5.06 6.10
CA LEU A 199 -2.73 -6.05 6.18
C LEU A 199 -2.89 -7.14 5.10
N HIS A 200 -4.08 -7.72 4.99
CA HIS A 200 -4.33 -8.82 4.06
C HIS A 200 -4.47 -8.35 2.62
N ALA A 201 -5.17 -7.23 2.38
CA ALA A 201 -5.29 -6.65 1.05
C ALA A 201 -3.92 -6.23 0.50
N MET A 202 -3.06 -5.64 1.34
CA MET A 202 -1.69 -5.29 0.98
C MET A 202 -0.88 -6.55 0.64
N PHE A 203 -0.99 -7.62 1.43
CA PHE A 203 -0.27 -8.88 1.16
C PHE A 203 -0.63 -9.42 -0.23
N HIS A 204 -1.93 -9.57 -0.51
CA HIS A 204 -2.38 -10.07 -1.80
C HIS A 204 -2.02 -9.12 -2.94
N SER A 205 -1.94 -7.81 -2.71
CA SER A 205 -1.48 -6.86 -3.73
C SER A 205 -0.02 -7.11 -4.11
N VAL A 206 0.85 -7.38 -3.13
CA VAL A 206 2.26 -7.69 -3.38
C VAL A 206 2.42 -9.03 -4.10
N ILE A 207 1.66 -10.07 -3.70
CA ILE A 207 1.67 -11.36 -4.41
C ILE A 207 1.19 -11.20 -5.85
N THR A 208 0.16 -10.38 -6.08
CA THR A 208 -0.36 -10.08 -7.43
C THR A 208 0.73 -9.49 -8.32
N LEU A 209 1.49 -8.53 -7.79
CA LEU A 209 2.58 -7.84 -8.50
C LEU A 209 3.82 -8.72 -8.67
N LEU A 210 4.21 -9.52 -7.67
CA LEU A 210 5.34 -10.46 -7.78
C LEU A 210 5.15 -11.46 -8.90
N HIS A 211 3.93 -11.96 -9.07
CA HIS A 211 3.61 -12.93 -10.11
C HIS A 211 3.31 -12.32 -11.48
N ARG A 212 3.00 -11.02 -11.52
CA ARG A 212 2.69 -10.31 -12.76
C ARG A 212 3.20 -8.85 -12.69
N PRO A 213 4.53 -8.64 -12.71
CA PRO A 213 5.11 -7.30 -12.55
C PRO A 213 4.63 -6.31 -13.62
N SER A 214 4.34 -6.80 -14.83
CA SER A 214 3.80 -6.01 -15.95
C SER A 214 2.54 -5.18 -15.62
N LEU A 215 1.82 -5.49 -14.54
CA LEU A 215 0.71 -4.66 -14.04
C LEU A 215 1.15 -3.26 -13.55
N LEU A 216 2.46 -3.03 -13.40
CA LEU A 216 3.07 -1.73 -13.09
C LEU A 216 3.59 -0.98 -14.32
N GLN A 217 3.61 -1.59 -15.52
CA GLN A 217 4.32 -1.06 -16.71
C GLN A 217 3.97 0.39 -17.03
N ASN A 218 2.72 0.75 -16.82
CA ASN A 218 2.19 2.08 -17.10
C ASN A 218 2.64 3.17 -16.10
N PHE A 219 3.21 2.80 -14.95
CA PHE A 219 3.84 3.74 -14.01
C PHE A 219 5.35 3.89 -14.25
N THR A 220 5.94 2.94 -14.97
CA THR A 220 7.37 2.92 -15.30
C THR A 220 7.52 2.64 -16.80
N PRO A 221 7.04 3.56 -17.68
CA PRO A 221 7.02 3.32 -19.12
C PRO A 221 8.41 3.05 -19.70
N ASP A 222 9.44 3.64 -19.07
CA ASP A 222 10.84 3.52 -19.47
C ASP A 222 11.53 2.25 -18.95
N VAL A 223 10.86 1.45 -18.10
CA VAL A 223 11.41 0.23 -17.49
C VAL A 223 10.74 -1.01 -18.09
N THR A 224 11.52 -1.89 -18.70
CA THR A 224 11.01 -3.21 -19.13
C THR A 224 10.84 -4.12 -17.92
N LEU A 225 9.59 -4.39 -17.55
CA LEU A 225 9.28 -5.23 -16.40
C LEU A 225 9.35 -6.73 -16.74
N PRO A 226 9.69 -7.59 -15.76
CA PRO A 226 9.71 -9.04 -15.96
C PRO A 226 8.37 -9.62 -16.41
N LEU A 227 8.47 -10.73 -17.15
CA LEU A 227 7.31 -11.53 -17.53
C LEU A 227 6.61 -12.13 -16.31
N ALA A 228 5.33 -12.44 -16.48
CA ALA A 228 4.54 -13.07 -15.44
C ALA A 228 5.08 -14.47 -15.12
N THR A 229 5.37 -14.73 -13.85
CA THR A 229 5.78 -16.06 -13.37
C THR A 229 4.59 -16.98 -13.13
N SER A 230 3.43 -16.42 -12.72
CA SER A 230 2.18 -17.19 -12.58
C SER A 230 0.94 -16.30 -12.67
N ILE A 231 0.27 -16.32 -13.82
CA ILE A 231 -0.99 -15.59 -14.02
C ILE A 231 -2.07 -16.09 -13.07
N ASP A 232 -2.13 -17.40 -12.79
CA ASP A 232 -3.15 -17.99 -11.93
C ASP A 232 -3.01 -17.57 -10.46
N LEU A 233 -1.78 -17.49 -9.93
CA LEU A 233 -1.53 -17.01 -8.56
C LEU A 233 -1.80 -15.50 -8.43
N SER A 234 -1.41 -14.73 -9.45
CA SER A 234 -1.73 -13.30 -9.54
C SER A 234 -3.24 -13.07 -9.53
N ARG A 235 -3.97 -13.81 -10.37
CA ARG A 235 -5.44 -13.79 -10.43
C ARG A 235 -6.04 -14.18 -9.09
N SER A 236 -5.63 -15.32 -8.52
CA SER A 236 -6.15 -15.83 -7.24
C SER A 236 -6.03 -14.79 -6.13
N SER A 237 -4.86 -14.14 -6.03
CA SER A 237 -4.63 -13.07 -5.04
C SER A 237 -5.48 -11.82 -5.30
N ALA A 238 -5.63 -11.40 -6.56
CA ALA A 238 -6.54 -10.32 -6.92
C ALA A 238 -7.99 -10.66 -6.55
N ARG A 239 -8.42 -11.93 -6.69
CA ARG A 239 -9.74 -12.38 -6.23
C ARG A 239 -9.89 -12.23 -4.73
N SER A 240 -8.90 -12.68 -3.96
CA SER A 240 -8.92 -12.53 -2.51
C SER A 240 -9.11 -11.07 -2.08
N ILE A 241 -8.48 -10.10 -2.76
CA ILE A 241 -8.70 -8.67 -2.48
C ILE A 241 -10.18 -8.29 -2.65
N VAL A 242 -10.80 -8.71 -3.75
CA VAL A 242 -12.22 -8.42 -4.02
C VAL A 242 -13.13 -9.10 -3.00
N ASP A 243 -12.89 -10.36 -2.67
CA ASP A 243 -13.68 -11.10 -1.68
C ASP A 243 -13.59 -10.45 -0.29
N MET A 244 -12.40 -10.01 0.12
CA MET A 244 -12.19 -9.29 1.37
C MET A 244 -12.93 -7.93 1.39
N VAL A 245 -12.90 -7.21 0.27
CA VAL A 245 -13.61 -5.94 0.11
C VAL A 245 -15.12 -6.13 0.14
N ILE A 246 -15.65 -7.18 -0.50
CA ILE A 246 -17.09 -7.51 -0.45
C ILE A 246 -17.49 -7.83 0.98
N LEU A 247 -16.73 -8.69 1.68
CA LEU A 247 -17.02 -9.02 3.07
C LEU A 247 -17.02 -7.78 3.97
N ALA A 248 -16.04 -6.89 3.78
CA ALA A 248 -15.97 -5.64 4.53
C ALA A 248 -17.16 -4.72 4.21
N ASP A 249 -17.58 -4.60 2.95
CA ASP A 249 -18.75 -3.78 2.55
C ASP A 249 -20.06 -4.29 3.18
N GLU A 250 -20.16 -5.61 3.38
CA GLU A 250 -21.32 -6.28 3.98
C GLU A 250 -21.32 -6.21 5.52
N VAL A 251 -20.16 -6.36 6.16
CA VAL A 251 -20.05 -6.48 7.62
C VAL A 251 -19.71 -5.15 8.30
N ASP A 252 -18.81 -4.36 7.73
CA ASP A 252 -18.28 -3.13 8.33
C ASP A 252 -17.77 -2.15 7.26
N GLN A 253 -18.67 -1.31 6.75
CA GLN A 253 -18.32 -0.31 5.74
C GLN A 253 -17.26 0.69 6.23
N GLN A 254 -17.13 0.93 7.54
CA GLN A 254 -16.10 1.81 8.06
C GLN A 254 -14.70 1.20 7.88
N ALA A 255 -14.57 -0.12 7.90
CA ALA A 255 -13.31 -0.80 7.61
C ALA A 255 -12.76 -0.46 6.21
N LEU A 256 -13.64 -0.30 5.21
CA LEU A 256 -13.28 0.10 3.85
C LEU A 256 -12.90 1.58 3.74
N LEU A 257 -13.56 2.43 4.53
CA LEU A 257 -13.48 3.88 4.39
C LEU A 257 -12.45 4.51 5.32
N ALA A 258 -12.03 3.84 6.39
CA ALA A 258 -11.15 4.41 7.39
C ALA A 258 -9.69 4.55 6.94
N ASN A 259 -9.23 3.72 5.99
CA ASN A 259 -7.85 3.78 5.50
C ASN A 259 -7.80 4.00 3.98
N PRO A 260 -7.28 5.15 3.50
CA PRO A 260 -7.21 5.47 2.09
C PRO A 260 -6.34 4.51 1.30
N PHE A 261 -5.27 3.96 1.90
CA PHE A 261 -4.26 3.16 1.22
C PHE A 261 -4.75 1.78 0.75
N LEU A 262 -5.97 1.41 1.11
CA LEU A 262 -6.65 0.28 0.49
C LEU A 262 -6.86 0.51 -1.01
N ASP A 263 -6.91 1.77 -1.46
CA ASP A 263 -7.09 2.17 -2.87
C ASP A 263 -6.04 1.55 -3.80
N LEU A 264 -4.75 1.56 -3.44
CA LEU A 264 -3.67 0.99 -4.22
C LEU A 264 -3.79 -0.54 -4.31
N THR A 265 -4.29 -1.20 -3.26
CA THR A 265 -4.52 -2.64 -3.27
C THR A 265 -5.69 -3.00 -4.19
N VAL A 266 -6.77 -2.21 -4.15
CA VAL A 266 -7.94 -2.38 -5.02
C VAL A 266 -7.59 -2.07 -6.47
N LEU A 267 -6.80 -1.02 -6.74
CA LEU A 267 -6.29 -0.71 -8.07
C LEU A 267 -5.44 -1.87 -8.63
N THR A 268 -4.57 -2.46 -7.80
CA THR A 268 -3.75 -3.60 -8.20
C THR A 268 -4.61 -4.79 -8.63
N ALA A 269 -5.65 -5.12 -7.85
CA ALA A 269 -6.61 -6.16 -8.21
C ALA A 269 -7.35 -5.83 -9.51
N ALA A 270 -7.84 -4.59 -9.64
CA ALA A 270 -8.55 -4.12 -10.81
C ALA A 270 -7.72 -4.26 -12.10
N ARG A 271 -6.42 -3.92 -12.02
CA ARG A 271 -5.48 -4.10 -13.14
C ARG A 271 -5.27 -5.55 -13.52
N ALA A 272 -5.23 -6.47 -12.54
CA ALA A 272 -5.16 -7.89 -12.84
C ALA A 272 -6.37 -8.35 -13.67
N PHE A 273 -7.58 -7.84 -13.36
CA PHE A 273 -8.81 -8.12 -14.12
C PHE A 273 -8.87 -7.42 -15.48
N LEU A 274 -8.36 -6.18 -15.59
CA LEU A 274 -8.22 -5.51 -16.89
C LEU A 274 -7.30 -6.30 -17.82
N ALA A 275 -6.15 -6.72 -17.30
CA ALA A 275 -5.19 -7.47 -18.07
C ALA A 275 -5.64 -8.93 -18.30
N GLU A 276 -6.63 -9.44 -17.55
CA GLU A 276 -7.35 -10.68 -17.87
C GLU A 276 -8.35 -10.48 -19.00
N ARG A 277 -9.11 -9.38 -18.99
CA ARG A 277 -10.04 -9.00 -20.07
C ARG A 277 -9.35 -8.90 -21.43
N GLU A 278 -8.13 -8.35 -21.46
CA GLU A 278 -7.30 -8.31 -22.66
C GLU A 278 -6.92 -9.72 -23.14
N THR A 279 -6.42 -10.58 -22.24
CA THR A 279 -6.11 -11.98 -22.56
C THR A 279 -7.33 -12.73 -23.09
N LEU A 280 -8.51 -12.50 -22.52
CA LEU A 280 -9.75 -13.16 -22.95
C LEU A 280 -10.32 -12.60 -24.27
N SER A 281 -9.83 -11.44 -24.74
CA SER A 281 -10.17 -10.93 -26.07
C SER A 281 -9.53 -11.76 -27.18
N LYS A 282 -8.41 -12.44 -26.88
CA LYS A 282 -7.76 -13.45 -27.73
C LYS A 282 -7.46 -14.69 -26.87
N PRO A 283 -8.49 -15.50 -26.55
CA PRO A 283 -8.36 -16.54 -25.54
C PRO A 283 -7.31 -17.58 -25.93
N PRO A 284 -6.60 -18.17 -24.96
CA PRO A 284 -5.65 -19.24 -25.21
C PRO A 284 -6.32 -20.44 -25.91
N PRO A 285 -5.63 -21.13 -26.85
CA PRO A 285 -6.23 -22.19 -27.66
C PRO A 285 -6.67 -23.42 -26.84
N ASN A 286 -6.14 -23.59 -25.63
CA ASN A 286 -6.49 -24.67 -24.71
C ASN A 286 -7.68 -24.35 -23.79
N MET A 287 -8.26 -23.15 -23.85
CA MET A 287 -9.35 -22.73 -22.98
C MET A 287 -10.72 -23.06 -23.59
N SER A 288 -11.57 -23.79 -22.85
CA SER A 288 -12.92 -24.11 -23.33
C SER A 288 -13.79 -22.85 -23.43
N ALA A 289 -14.73 -22.82 -24.37
CA ALA A 289 -15.64 -21.68 -24.55
C ALA A 289 -16.42 -21.35 -23.27
N ILE A 290 -16.87 -22.38 -22.53
CA ILE A 290 -17.57 -22.19 -21.24
C ILE A 290 -16.64 -21.52 -20.22
N THR A 291 -15.39 -21.98 -20.13
CA THR A 291 -14.40 -21.39 -19.22
C THR A 291 -14.11 -19.93 -19.57
N VAL A 292 -13.99 -19.60 -20.86
CA VAL A 292 -13.80 -18.21 -21.31
C VAL A 292 -14.98 -17.33 -20.87
N VAL A 293 -16.22 -17.76 -21.10
CA VAL A 293 -17.42 -17.00 -20.74
C VAL A 293 -17.50 -16.78 -19.22
N LEU A 294 -17.33 -17.84 -18.42
CA LEU A 294 -17.38 -17.74 -16.96
C LEU A 294 -16.27 -16.85 -16.40
N THR A 295 -15.05 -16.98 -16.92
CA THR A 295 -13.91 -16.18 -16.47
C THR A 295 -14.12 -14.71 -16.82
N ARG A 296 -14.63 -14.42 -18.03
CA ARG A 296 -14.93 -13.05 -18.47
C ARG A 296 -16.00 -12.40 -17.60
N GLN A 297 -17.13 -13.09 -17.40
CA GLN A 297 -18.24 -12.56 -16.61
C GLN A 297 -17.81 -12.24 -15.18
N TRP A 298 -17.02 -13.13 -14.57
CA TRP A 298 -16.51 -12.93 -13.23
C TRP A 298 -15.45 -11.80 -13.17
N SER A 299 -14.54 -11.74 -14.15
CA SER A 299 -13.53 -10.66 -14.23
C SER A 299 -14.19 -9.29 -14.39
N GLU A 300 -15.24 -9.18 -15.20
CA GLU A 300 -16.02 -7.95 -15.38
C GLU A 300 -16.75 -7.56 -14.09
N ALA A 301 -17.38 -8.50 -13.39
CA ALA A 301 -18.05 -8.25 -12.11
C ALA A 301 -17.06 -7.80 -11.01
N SER A 302 -15.89 -8.43 -10.94
CA SER A 302 -14.82 -8.08 -10.00
C SER A 302 -14.20 -6.72 -10.29
N LEU A 303 -13.98 -6.39 -11.56
CA LEU A 303 -13.54 -5.06 -11.98
C LEU A 303 -14.56 -3.98 -11.60
N GLU A 304 -15.85 -4.24 -11.82
CA GLU A 304 -16.91 -3.31 -11.43
C GLU A 304 -16.96 -3.13 -9.91
N ARG A 305 -16.76 -4.21 -9.14
CA ARG A 305 -16.65 -4.11 -7.68
C ARG A 305 -15.50 -3.20 -7.26
N CYS A 306 -14.32 -3.33 -7.88
CA CYS A 306 -13.19 -2.44 -7.61
C CYS A 306 -13.53 -0.96 -7.88
N LYS A 307 -14.18 -0.67 -9.03
CA LYS A 307 -14.62 0.69 -9.38
C LYS A 307 -15.58 1.27 -8.37
N VAL A 308 -16.60 0.51 -7.98
CA VAL A 308 -17.59 0.91 -6.97
C VAL A 308 -16.90 1.20 -5.63
N THR A 309 -15.97 0.35 -5.19
CA THR A 309 -15.23 0.56 -3.94
C THR A 309 -14.38 1.83 -3.99
N LEU A 310 -13.61 2.05 -5.07
CA LEU A 310 -12.84 3.29 -5.22
C LEU A 310 -13.74 4.53 -5.27
N ALA A 311 -14.89 4.45 -5.93
CA ALA A 311 -15.88 5.53 -5.96
C ALA A 311 -16.51 5.82 -4.59
N LYS A 312 -16.68 4.81 -3.73
CA LYS A 312 -17.11 5.01 -2.34
C LYS A 312 -16.01 5.69 -1.53
N MET A 313 -14.77 5.21 -1.62
CA MET A 313 -13.62 5.76 -0.91
C MET A 313 -13.34 7.22 -1.31
N SER A 314 -13.44 7.56 -2.60
CA SER A 314 -13.15 8.90 -3.12
C SER A 314 -14.10 10.00 -2.61
N LYS A 315 -15.22 9.63 -1.98
CA LYS A 315 -16.11 10.60 -1.32
C LYS A 315 -15.51 11.17 -0.03
N TYR A 316 -14.66 10.39 0.64
CA TYR A 316 -14.05 10.76 1.91
C TYR A 316 -12.57 11.12 1.75
N TRP A 317 -11.91 10.49 0.77
CA TRP A 317 -10.51 10.68 0.48
C TRP A 317 -10.33 11.21 -0.94
N GLY A 318 -10.21 12.53 -1.09
CA GLY A 318 -10.06 13.18 -2.38
C GLY A 318 -8.90 12.62 -3.23
N GLY A 319 -7.79 12.22 -2.60
CA GLY A 319 -6.63 11.62 -3.28
C GLY A 319 -6.95 10.28 -3.97
N VAL A 320 -7.89 9.50 -3.42
CA VAL A 320 -8.39 8.27 -4.08
C VAL A 320 -9.10 8.60 -5.40
N GLY A 321 -9.58 9.84 -5.57
CA GLY A 321 -10.13 10.32 -6.84
C GLY A 321 -9.14 10.24 -8.00
N CYS A 322 -7.83 10.41 -7.75
CA CYS A 322 -6.79 10.21 -8.76
C CYS A 322 -6.71 8.72 -9.17
N VAL A 323 -6.63 7.82 -8.19
CA VAL A 323 -6.59 6.37 -8.40
C VAL A 323 -7.82 5.87 -9.17
N ARG A 324 -9.01 6.39 -8.85
CA ARG A 324 -10.25 6.08 -9.58
C ARG A 324 -10.17 6.52 -11.05
N ARG A 325 -9.74 7.75 -11.32
CA ARG A 325 -9.60 8.27 -12.69
C ARG A 325 -8.63 7.42 -13.52
N ILE A 326 -7.50 7.02 -12.93
CA ILE A 326 -6.54 6.11 -13.57
C ILE A 326 -7.23 4.81 -13.96
N LEU A 327 -8.01 4.20 -13.06
CA LEU A 327 -8.72 2.96 -13.37
C LEU A 327 -9.77 3.16 -14.48
N ASP A 328 -10.49 4.28 -14.47
CA ASP A 328 -11.50 4.59 -15.48
C ASP A 328 -10.89 4.75 -16.88
N GLN A 329 -9.78 5.50 -17.00
CA GLN A 329 -9.01 5.64 -18.23
C GLN A 329 -8.49 4.29 -18.74
N GLN A 330 -7.84 3.51 -17.87
CA GLN A 330 -7.34 2.17 -18.21
C GLN A 330 -8.47 1.23 -18.64
N SER A 331 -9.64 1.33 -18.00
CA SER A 331 -10.80 0.55 -18.38
C SER A 331 -11.36 0.95 -19.74
N ALA A 332 -11.26 2.21 -20.14
CA ALA A 332 -11.73 2.72 -21.43
C ALA A 332 -10.78 2.42 -22.59
N GLY A 333 -9.55 1.96 -22.30
CA GLY A 333 -8.51 1.71 -23.31
C GLY A 333 -7.74 2.98 -23.71
N ASP A 334 -7.88 4.05 -22.92
CA ASP A 334 -7.10 5.27 -23.09
C ASP A 334 -5.75 5.10 -22.38
N LEU A 335 -4.66 5.11 -23.15
CA LEU A 335 -3.28 4.92 -22.66
C LEU A 335 -2.56 6.25 -22.45
N ASP A 336 -3.15 7.39 -22.84
CA ASP A 336 -2.61 8.70 -22.53
C ASP A 336 -2.96 9.04 -21.07
N PHE A 337 -1.96 8.88 -20.20
CA PHE A 337 -2.05 9.26 -18.80
C PHE A 337 -2.20 10.78 -18.67
N ASP A 338 -3.43 11.26 -18.69
CA ASP A 338 -3.74 12.56 -18.12
C ASP A 338 -3.96 12.36 -16.62
N VAL A 339 -2.93 12.63 -15.82
CA VAL A 339 -3.03 12.77 -14.35
C VAL A 339 -4.02 13.89 -13.97
N GLY A 340 -4.50 14.63 -14.97
CA GLY A 340 -5.44 15.73 -14.90
C GLY A 340 -4.66 16.99 -14.66
N GLU A 341 -4.90 17.97 -15.53
CA GLU A 341 -4.72 19.35 -15.14
C GLU A 341 -5.41 19.58 -13.78
N PRO A 342 -4.71 20.19 -12.82
CA PRO A 342 -5.28 20.50 -11.52
C PRO A 342 -6.46 21.44 -11.75
N THR A 343 -7.68 21.03 -11.39
CA THR A 343 -8.85 21.91 -11.43
C THR A 343 -8.79 23.07 -10.43
N THR A 344 -7.63 23.27 -9.79
CA THR A 344 -7.23 24.47 -9.09
C THR A 344 -5.71 24.64 -9.18
N GLY A 345 -5.22 25.26 -10.25
CA GLY A 345 -4.07 26.18 -10.24
C GLY A 345 -2.69 25.73 -9.75
N ASP A 346 -2.40 24.46 -9.47
CA ASP A 346 -1.09 24.06 -8.92
C ASP A 346 -0.41 22.90 -9.67
N SER A 347 0.68 23.27 -10.35
CA SER A 347 1.82 22.49 -10.89
C SER A 347 1.74 21.94 -12.32
N HIS A 348 2.34 22.70 -13.24
CA HIS A 348 2.61 22.42 -14.66
C HIS A 348 3.86 21.56 -14.92
N ILE A 349 4.43 20.86 -13.93
CA ILE A 349 5.76 20.24 -14.06
C ILE A 349 5.71 18.79 -13.56
N SER A 350 5.08 17.89 -14.32
CA SER A 350 5.17 16.45 -14.08
C SER A 350 5.60 15.65 -15.32
N ARG A 351 5.93 16.32 -16.44
CA ARG A 351 6.33 15.66 -17.69
C ARG A 351 7.84 15.53 -17.96
N GLU A 352 8.72 16.11 -17.13
CA GLU A 352 10.17 16.16 -17.47
C GLU A 352 11.13 15.38 -16.54
N LEU A 353 10.68 14.61 -15.54
CA LEU A 353 11.60 14.00 -14.57
C LEU A 353 11.57 12.46 -14.44
N THR A 354 10.96 11.73 -15.37
CA THR A 354 11.10 10.26 -15.42
C THR A 354 12.36 9.77 -16.18
N SER A 355 13.27 10.67 -16.56
CA SER A 355 14.52 10.32 -17.29
C SER A 355 15.81 10.36 -16.45
N ILE A 356 15.76 9.99 -15.16
CA ILE A 356 16.98 9.71 -14.37
C ILE A 356 16.86 8.40 -13.60
#